data_AF-A0A7S1JVE3-F1
#
_entry.id   AF-A0A7S1JVE3-F1
#
_cell.length_a   1.000
_cell.length_b   1.000
_cell.length_c   1.000
_cell.angle_alpha   90.00
_cell.angle_beta   90.00
_cell.angle_gamma   90.00
#
_symmetry.space_group_name_H-M   'P 1'
#
loop_
_entity.id
_entity.type
_entity.pdbx_description
1 polymer ?
#
loop_
_entity_poly.entity_id
_entity_poly.type
_entity_poly.pdbx_seq_one_letter_code
_entity_poly.pdbx_strand_id
1 'polypeptide(L)'
;VDFATASAMSGGGQSDYDFGRAYRGSAVSLCWCAGPSCNQESADLADFNIHAGSLHINGPYGKADTECAAGRPCSATLQGTGLADHDDIVVVSTTQCSLSSPAASGTAVTDLFIDMANDPNDTKVDSARQISGTYSLGEARYGGSFYLCWCTGTSCDPASQLQMFNVYGGQLTITGPKRN
;
A
#
# COMPACT_ATOMS: atom_id res chain seq x y z
N VAL A 1 8.43 16.25 -4.45
CA VAL A 1 8.37 16.03 -2.99
C VAL A 1 6.90 16.06 -2.63
N ASP A 2 6.35 14.96 -2.14
CA ASP A 2 4.95 14.92 -1.73
C ASP A 2 4.84 15.55 -0.34
N PHE A 3 3.97 16.55 -0.19
CA PHE A 3 3.65 17.19 1.07
C PHE A 3 2.13 17.30 1.19
N ALA A 4 1.64 17.30 2.43
CA ALA A 4 0.26 17.61 2.75
C ALA A 4 0.24 18.83 3.66
N THR A 5 -0.68 19.75 3.41
CA THR A 5 -0.91 20.93 4.25
C THR A 5 -2.27 20.82 4.92
N ALA A 6 -2.37 21.32 6.14
CA ALA A 6 -3.60 21.40 6.89
C ALA A 6 -3.63 22.71 7.68
N SER A 7 -4.83 23.23 7.93
CA SER A 7 -5.06 24.40 8.78
C SER A 7 -5.79 24.00 10.04
N ALA A 8 -5.65 24.82 11.08
CA ALA A 8 -6.28 24.57 12.37
C ALA A 8 -7.81 24.57 12.22
N MET A 9 -8.45 23.46 12.59
CA MET A 9 -9.91 23.33 12.55
C MET A 9 -10.59 24.08 13.71
N SER A 10 -9.87 24.32 14.81
CA SER A 10 -10.33 25.12 15.94
C SER A 10 -9.19 25.92 16.59
N GLY A 11 -9.52 27.12 17.06
CA GLY A 11 -8.58 28.04 17.69
C GLY A 11 -8.69 28.00 19.22
N GLY A 12 -7.59 27.73 19.91
CA GLY A 12 -7.50 27.65 21.37
C GLY A 12 -6.06 27.37 21.83
N GLY A 13 -5.88 26.93 23.10
CA GLY A 13 -4.57 26.47 23.60
C GLY A 13 -4.07 25.18 22.96
N GLN A 14 -4.92 24.50 22.19
CA GLN A 14 -4.64 23.34 21.37
C GLN A 14 -5.43 23.48 20.05
N SER A 15 -4.83 23.07 18.94
CA SER A 15 -5.46 23.09 17.62
C SER A 15 -5.33 21.74 16.96
N ASP A 16 -6.44 21.27 16.40
CA ASP A 16 -6.49 20.02 15.63
C ASP A 16 -6.26 20.31 14.14
N TYR A 17 -5.47 19.45 13.51
CA TYR A 17 -5.12 19.52 12.09
C TYR A 17 -5.51 18.20 11.42
N ASP A 18 -6.32 18.27 10.37
CA ASP A 18 -6.73 17.09 9.59
C ASP A 18 -6.01 17.09 8.24
N PHE A 19 -5.13 16.09 8.04
CA PHE A 19 -4.41 15.85 6.79
C PHE A 19 -5.14 14.86 5.87
N GLY A 20 -6.32 14.38 6.29
CA GLY A 20 -7.05 13.31 5.64
C GLY A 20 -6.46 11.93 5.90
N ARG A 21 -6.76 10.98 5.01
CA ARG A 21 -6.25 9.60 5.08
C ARG A 21 -4.93 9.48 4.36
N ALA A 22 -3.95 8.88 5.02
CA ALA A 22 -2.69 8.54 4.38
C ALA A 22 -2.84 7.38 3.38
N TYR A 23 -2.13 7.45 2.26
CA TYR A 23 -2.22 6.49 1.15
C TYR A 23 -1.03 5.52 1.07
N ARG A 24 0.06 5.82 1.80
CA ARG A 24 1.30 5.04 1.87
C ARG A 24 1.90 5.21 3.26
N GLY A 25 2.63 4.20 3.73
CA GLY A 25 3.49 4.37 4.90
C GLY A 25 4.56 5.42 4.60
N SER A 26 4.94 6.18 5.62
CA SER A 26 5.98 7.20 5.51
C SER A 26 6.40 7.69 6.89
N ALA A 27 7.64 8.20 6.96
CA ALA A 27 8.12 9.01 8.08
C ALA A 27 8.25 10.45 7.58
N VAL A 28 7.35 11.33 8.04
CA VAL A 28 7.31 12.73 7.60
C VAL A 28 7.51 13.67 8.79
N SER A 29 8.19 14.79 8.56
CA SER A 29 8.29 15.87 9.55
C SER A 29 7.08 16.79 9.42
N LEU A 30 6.49 17.13 10.55
CA LEU A 30 5.49 18.18 10.68
C LEU A 30 6.22 19.52 10.79
N CYS A 31 6.01 20.36 9.79
CA CYS A 31 6.49 21.74 9.79
C CYS A 31 5.34 22.70 10.06
N TRP A 32 5.62 23.74 10.82
CA TRP A 32 4.65 24.73 11.26
C TRP A 32 5.08 26.13 10.86
N CYS A 33 4.08 26.98 10.69
CA CYS A 33 4.22 28.39 10.41
C CYS A 33 3.09 29.12 11.17
N ALA A 34 3.39 30.30 11.71
CA ALA A 34 2.38 31.23 12.19
C ALA A 34 2.60 32.63 11.64
N GLY A 35 1.49 33.28 11.28
CA GLY A 35 1.47 34.65 10.79
C GLY A 35 0.92 34.78 9.36
N PRO A 36 0.90 36.02 8.84
CA PRO A 36 0.30 36.33 7.54
C PRO A 36 1.12 35.83 6.34
N SER A 37 2.38 35.41 6.54
CA SER A 37 3.21 34.79 5.49
C SER A 37 2.89 33.31 5.26
N CYS A 38 2.18 32.66 6.19
CA CYS A 38 1.89 31.23 6.09
C CYS A 38 0.79 30.96 5.06
N ASN A 39 1.20 30.71 3.82
CA ASN A 39 0.27 30.35 2.76
C ASN A 39 0.37 28.85 2.44
N GLN A 40 -0.58 28.07 2.96
CA GLN A 40 -0.68 26.62 2.72
C GLN A 40 -1.04 26.23 1.27
N GLU A 41 -1.52 27.20 0.47
CA GLU A 41 -1.87 27.01 -0.95
C GLU A 41 -0.72 27.44 -1.88
N SER A 42 0.35 27.99 -1.32
CA SER A 42 1.54 28.38 -2.09
C SER A 42 2.29 27.15 -2.59
N ALA A 43 2.84 27.24 -3.80
CA ALA A 43 3.79 26.25 -4.31
C ALA A 43 5.14 26.29 -3.56
N ASP A 44 5.43 27.41 -2.91
CA ASP A 44 6.59 27.60 -2.05
C ASP A 44 6.13 27.61 -0.58
N LEU A 45 6.61 26.63 0.18
CA LEU A 45 6.33 26.45 1.60
C LEU A 45 7.53 26.82 2.47
N ALA A 46 8.45 27.66 1.98
CA ALA A 46 9.65 28.07 2.72
C ALA A 46 9.37 28.67 4.10
N ASP A 47 8.18 29.27 4.30
CA ASP A 47 7.75 29.82 5.58
C ASP A 47 7.41 28.74 6.62
N PHE A 48 7.16 27.49 6.19
CA PHE A 48 6.99 26.33 7.08
C PHE A 48 8.35 25.76 7.49
N ASN A 49 9.13 26.58 8.20
CA ASN A 49 10.50 26.25 8.61
C ASN A 49 10.65 25.82 10.08
N ILE A 50 9.56 25.83 10.86
CA ILE A 50 9.59 25.42 12.28
C ILE A 50 9.21 23.95 12.38
N HIS A 51 10.11 23.12 12.92
CA HIS A 51 9.83 21.71 13.18
C HIS A 51 8.87 21.58 14.38
N ALA A 52 7.63 21.16 14.12
CA ALA A 52 6.61 20.93 15.13
C ALA A 52 6.60 19.49 15.67
N GLY A 53 7.12 18.53 14.90
CA GLY A 53 7.23 17.14 15.32
C GLY A 53 7.41 16.19 14.14
N SER A 54 7.33 14.88 14.42
CA SER A 54 7.42 13.83 13.42
C SER A 54 6.14 12.99 13.39
N LEU A 55 5.65 12.66 12.21
CA LEU A 55 4.53 11.76 11.98
C LEU A 55 5.02 10.48 11.33
N HIS A 56 4.74 9.34 11.97
CA HIS A 56 4.96 8.02 11.40
C HIS A 56 3.61 7.45 10.96
N ILE A 57 3.47 7.20 9.66
CA ILE A 57 2.31 6.55 9.07
C ILE A 57 2.70 5.10 8.87
N ASN A 58 2.00 4.17 9.51
CA ASN A 58 2.26 2.74 9.32
C ASN A 58 1.74 2.26 7.96
N GLY A 59 2.49 1.37 7.33
CA GLY A 59 2.18 0.76 6.05
C GLY A 59 3.38 0.71 5.11
N PRO A 60 3.21 0.16 3.91
CA PRO A 60 4.27 0.06 2.91
C PRO A 60 4.54 1.41 2.26
N TYR A 61 5.82 1.65 1.89
CA TYR A 61 6.25 2.83 1.16
C TYR A 61 5.76 2.85 -0.30
N GLY A 62 5.21 1.73 -0.80
CA GLY A 62 4.71 1.61 -2.17
C GLY A 62 5.82 1.56 -3.21
N LYS A 63 6.95 0.93 -2.87
CA LYS A 63 8.14 0.76 -3.74
C LYS A 63 8.62 -0.68 -3.78
N ALA A 64 7.74 -1.64 -3.46
CA ALA A 64 8.09 -3.05 -3.51
C ALA A 64 7.99 -3.58 -4.93
N ASP A 65 8.99 -3.24 -5.74
CA ASP A 65 9.10 -3.74 -7.11
C ASP A 65 9.70 -5.14 -7.06
N THR A 66 8.87 -6.14 -7.39
CA THR A 66 9.22 -7.56 -7.33
C THR A 66 9.24 -8.14 -8.74
N GLU A 67 10.33 -8.80 -9.09
CA GLU A 67 10.47 -9.50 -10.37
C GLU A 67 10.53 -11.01 -10.16
N CYS A 68 9.67 -11.73 -10.88
CA CYS A 68 9.57 -13.18 -10.84
C CYS A 68 9.54 -13.76 -12.26
N ALA A 69 9.65 -15.08 -12.35
CA ALA A 69 9.50 -15.81 -13.61
C ALA A 69 8.35 -16.81 -13.51
N ALA A 70 7.60 -16.98 -14.59
CA ALA A 70 6.57 -18.01 -14.68
C ALA A 70 7.19 -19.41 -14.51
N GLY A 71 6.50 -20.30 -13.79
CA GLY A 71 6.96 -21.63 -13.42
C GLY A 71 7.96 -21.65 -12.26
N ARG A 72 8.08 -20.56 -11.50
CA ARG A 72 8.94 -20.49 -10.30
C ARG A 72 8.19 -19.90 -9.11
N PRO A 73 8.57 -20.30 -7.88
CA PRO A 73 8.04 -19.68 -6.68
C PRO A 73 8.42 -18.19 -6.64
N CYS A 74 7.45 -17.36 -6.29
CA CYS A 74 7.57 -15.92 -6.21
C CYS A 74 7.30 -15.44 -4.79
N SER A 75 8.08 -14.46 -4.35
CA SER A 75 7.90 -13.83 -3.05
C SER A 75 8.15 -12.34 -3.17
N ALA A 76 7.30 -11.53 -2.54
CA ALA A 76 7.46 -10.09 -2.47
C ALA A 76 7.95 -9.68 -1.07
N THR A 77 8.78 -8.65 -1.02
CA THR A 77 9.20 -8.03 0.25
C THR A 77 8.75 -6.58 0.24
N LEU A 78 7.81 -6.24 1.14
CA LEU A 78 7.40 -4.85 1.31
C LEU A 78 8.35 -4.14 2.28
N GLN A 79 8.72 -2.92 1.94
CA GLN A 79 9.39 -2.01 2.86
C GLN A 79 8.37 -0.98 3.37
N GLY A 80 8.42 -0.69 4.65
CA GLY A 80 7.45 0.18 5.29
C GLY A 80 7.75 0.43 6.76
N THR A 81 6.86 1.18 7.38
CA THR A 81 6.83 1.50 8.81
C THR A 81 5.74 0.69 9.47
N GLY A 82 6.03 0.08 10.63
CA GLY A 82 5.01 -0.64 11.40
C GLY A 82 4.34 -1.80 10.67
N LEU A 83 5.07 -2.46 9.76
CA LEU A 83 4.62 -3.70 9.12
C LEU A 83 4.64 -4.82 10.16
N ALA A 84 3.47 -5.24 10.62
CA ALA A 84 3.34 -6.24 11.66
C ALA A 84 3.39 -7.65 11.05
N ASP A 85 4.20 -8.53 11.64
CA ASP A 85 4.18 -9.93 11.22
C ASP A 85 2.79 -10.51 11.44
N HIS A 86 2.32 -11.25 10.44
CA HIS A 86 1.03 -11.93 10.37
C HIS A 86 -0.19 -11.02 10.15
N ASP A 87 -0.30 -9.80 10.66
CA ASP A 87 -1.55 -9.03 10.46
C ASP A 87 -1.63 -8.31 9.11
N ASP A 88 -0.53 -8.30 8.38
CA ASP A 88 -0.42 -7.70 7.06
C ASP A 88 -0.69 -8.73 5.96
N ILE A 89 -1.63 -8.39 5.08
CA ILE A 89 -2.00 -9.21 3.91
C ILE A 89 -1.83 -8.36 2.65
N VAL A 90 -1.29 -8.99 1.61
CA VAL A 90 -1.28 -8.44 0.25
C VAL A 90 -2.16 -9.25 -0.66
N VAL A 91 -2.85 -8.57 -1.58
CA VAL A 91 -3.55 -9.18 -2.71
C VAL A 91 -2.92 -8.70 -4.01
N VAL A 92 -3.02 -9.53 -5.04
CA VAL A 92 -2.54 -9.21 -6.38
C VAL A 92 -3.69 -8.63 -7.19
N SER A 93 -3.45 -7.49 -7.82
CA SER A 93 -4.42 -6.77 -8.64
C SER A 93 -3.85 -6.46 -10.02
N THR A 94 -4.73 -6.44 -11.03
CA THR A 94 -4.39 -5.99 -12.39
C THR A 94 -4.26 -4.47 -12.50
N THR A 95 -4.82 -3.73 -11.55
CA THR A 95 -4.76 -2.27 -11.48
C THR A 95 -4.10 -1.80 -10.21
N GLN A 96 -3.44 -0.64 -10.27
CA GLN A 96 -2.89 0.00 -9.08
C GLN A 96 -4.02 0.34 -8.10
N CYS A 97 -3.90 -0.13 -6.86
CA CYS A 97 -4.84 0.18 -5.80
C CYS A 97 -4.65 1.60 -5.24
N SER A 98 -5.78 2.21 -4.92
CA SER A 98 -5.89 3.49 -4.23
C SER A 98 -7.21 3.55 -3.47
N LEU A 99 -7.45 4.62 -2.70
CA LEU A 99 -8.75 4.80 -2.03
C LEU A 99 -9.92 4.88 -3.02
N SER A 100 -9.72 5.44 -4.22
CA SER A 100 -10.75 5.56 -5.25
C SER A 100 -10.87 4.32 -6.13
N SER A 101 -9.86 3.45 -6.12
CA SER A 101 -9.81 2.22 -6.91
C SER A 101 -9.16 1.12 -6.09
N PRO A 102 -9.83 0.57 -5.07
CA PRO A 102 -9.30 -0.56 -4.30
C PRO A 102 -9.18 -1.81 -5.19
N ALA A 103 -8.50 -2.84 -4.67
CA ALA A 103 -8.45 -4.16 -5.33
C ALA A 103 -9.83 -4.84 -5.27
N ALA A 104 -10.80 -4.34 -6.03
CA ALA A 104 -12.16 -4.85 -6.09
C ALA A 104 -12.23 -6.21 -6.83
N SER A 105 -13.37 -6.89 -6.78
CA SER A 105 -13.57 -8.22 -7.38
C SER A 105 -13.33 -8.29 -8.90
N GLY A 106 -13.31 -7.15 -9.61
CA GLY A 106 -12.99 -7.10 -11.04
C GLY A 106 -11.50 -6.86 -11.36
N THR A 107 -10.69 -6.54 -10.36
CA THR A 107 -9.25 -6.24 -10.53
C THR A 107 -8.36 -7.20 -9.77
N ALA A 108 -8.85 -7.77 -8.67
CA ALA A 108 -8.18 -8.83 -7.93
C ALA A 108 -8.00 -10.08 -8.80
N VAL A 109 -6.78 -10.63 -8.80
CA VAL A 109 -6.43 -11.82 -9.57
C VAL A 109 -6.70 -13.06 -8.72
N THR A 110 -7.16 -14.15 -9.35
CA THR A 110 -7.53 -15.40 -8.66
C THR A 110 -6.82 -16.63 -9.20
N ASP A 111 -6.08 -16.49 -10.29
CA ASP A 111 -5.52 -17.59 -11.05
C ASP A 111 -4.08 -17.35 -11.50
N LEU A 112 -3.37 -16.39 -10.89
CA LEU A 112 -1.98 -16.10 -11.21
C LEU A 112 -1.01 -17.04 -10.52
N PHE A 113 -1.30 -17.42 -9.27
CA PHE A 113 -0.43 -18.28 -8.49
C PHE A 113 -1.08 -19.63 -8.24
N ILE A 114 -0.27 -20.68 -8.25
CA ILE A 114 -0.67 -21.95 -7.65
C ILE A 114 -0.36 -21.82 -6.16
N ASP A 115 -1.40 -21.82 -5.35
CA ASP A 115 -1.25 -21.82 -3.90
C ASP A 115 -0.54 -23.11 -3.43
N MET A 116 0.02 -23.08 -2.23
CA MET A 116 0.72 -24.25 -1.69
C MET A 116 -0.21 -25.47 -1.46
N ALA A 117 -1.54 -25.31 -1.60
CA ALA A 117 -2.49 -26.40 -1.55
C ALA A 117 -2.58 -27.18 -2.87
N ASN A 118 -1.95 -26.70 -3.95
CA ASN A 118 -1.99 -27.30 -5.28
C ASN A 118 -3.42 -27.54 -5.78
N ASP A 119 -4.35 -26.63 -5.48
CA ASP A 119 -5.70 -26.71 -6.02
C ASP A 119 -5.75 -26.06 -7.42
N PRO A 120 -5.86 -26.85 -8.51
CA PRO A 120 -5.93 -26.30 -9.86
C PRO A 120 -7.21 -25.47 -10.10
N ASN A 121 -8.23 -25.63 -9.25
CA ASN A 121 -9.48 -24.88 -9.28
C ASN A 121 -9.55 -23.81 -8.19
N ASP A 122 -8.41 -23.36 -7.65
CA ASP A 122 -8.42 -22.26 -6.71
C ASP A 122 -9.04 -21.01 -7.37
N THR A 123 -10.20 -20.60 -6.84
CA THR A 123 -10.88 -19.36 -7.23
C THR A 123 -10.65 -18.27 -6.19
N LYS A 124 -9.78 -18.50 -5.21
CA LYS A 124 -9.47 -17.49 -4.19
C LYS A 124 -8.62 -16.41 -4.81
N VAL A 125 -8.72 -15.23 -4.23
CA VAL A 125 -7.86 -14.11 -4.60
C VAL A 125 -6.43 -14.46 -4.24
N ASP A 126 -5.54 -14.30 -5.22
CA ASP A 126 -4.10 -14.43 -5.07
C ASP A 126 -3.63 -13.46 -3.98
N SER A 127 -3.33 -14.02 -2.82
CA SER A 127 -3.03 -13.26 -1.62
C SER A 127 -1.95 -13.94 -0.79
N ALA A 128 -1.18 -13.14 -0.06
CA ALA A 128 -0.14 -13.63 0.81
C ALA A 128 -0.16 -12.87 2.13
N ARG A 129 0.09 -13.60 3.21
CA ARG A 129 0.24 -13.06 4.56
C ARG A 129 1.73 -12.87 4.84
N GLN A 130 2.08 -11.79 5.55
CA GLN A 130 3.47 -11.58 5.94
C GLN A 130 3.93 -12.67 6.91
N ILE A 131 5.06 -13.29 6.58
CA ILE A 131 5.76 -14.21 7.47
C ILE A 131 7.23 -13.80 7.46
N SER A 132 7.74 -13.36 8.62
CA SER A 132 9.14 -12.96 8.79
C SER A 132 9.60 -11.90 7.78
N GLY A 133 8.75 -10.91 7.52
CA GLY A 133 9.05 -9.81 6.59
C GLY A 133 8.93 -10.14 5.09
N THR A 134 8.45 -11.33 4.71
CA THR A 134 8.26 -11.71 3.31
C THR A 134 6.85 -12.22 3.04
N TYR A 135 6.32 -11.94 1.84
CA TYR A 135 5.04 -12.40 1.34
C TYR A 135 5.27 -13.48 0.29
N SER A 136 5.03 -14.74 0.64
CA SER A 136 5.14 -15.87 -0.30
C SER A 136 3.87 -15.98 -1.14
N LEU A 137 3.96 -15.67 -2.43
CA LEU A 137 2.82 -15.65 -3.35
C LEU A 137 2.53 -17.02 -3.98
N GLY A 138 3.50 -17.92 -4.01
CA GLY A 138 3.38 -19.24 -4.65
C GLY A 138 4.04 -19.29 -6.02
N GLU A 139 3.72 -20.30 -6.82
CA GLU A 139 4.31 -20.49 -8.16
C GLU A 139 3.53 -19.71 -9.23
N ALA A 140 4.20 -18.80 -9.93
CA ALA A 140 3.57 -17.97 -10.96
C ALA A 140 3.21 -18.79 -12.20
N ARG A 141 1.94 -18.77 -12.65
CA ARG A 141 1.47 -19.51 -13.82
C ARG A 141 1.84 -18.86 -15.15
N TYR A 142 1.75 -17.53 -15.23
CA TYR A 142 1.97 -16.78 -16.45
C TYR A 142 2.60 -15.40 -16.19
N GLY A 143 3.20 -14.84 -17.23
CA GLY A 143 3.83 -13.53 -17.20
C GLY A 143 2.84 -12.38 -17.31
N GLY A 144 3.19 -11.23 -16.74
CA GLY A 144 2.37 -10.04 -16.73
C GLY A 144 2.88 -8.97 -15.76
N SER A 145 2.21 -7.82 -15.76
CA SER A 145 2.45 -6.75 -14.79
C SER A 145 1.22 -6.63 -13.91
N PHE A 146 1.46 -6.72 -12.60
CA PHE A 146 0.44 -6.70 -11.57
C PHE A 146 0.86 -5.73 -10.47
N TYR A 147 -0.06 -5.44 -9.56
CA TYR A 147 0.16 -4.53 -8.45
C TYR A 147 -0.17 -5.24 -7.14
N LEU A 148 0.65 -4.98 -6.12
CA LEU A 148 0.48 -5.50 -4.78
C LEU A 148 -0.32 -4.48 -3.96
N CYS A 149 -1.45 -4.93 -3.44
CA CYS A 149 -2.37 -4.12 -2.65
C CYS A 149 -2.40 -4.62 -1.23
N TRP A 150 -2.11 -3.73 -0.29
CA TRP A 150 -1.87 -4.05 1.10
C TRP A 150 -3.06 -3.66 1.97
N CYS A 151 -3.28 -4.46 3.01
CA CYS A 151 -4.23 -4.22 4.09
C CYS A 151 -3.61 -4.75 5.39
N THR A 152 -3.84 -4.04 6.51
CA THR A 152 -3.40 -4.46 7.85
C THR A 152 -4.57 -4.52 8.82
N GLY A 153 -4.50 -5.47 9.76
CA GLY A 153 -5.42 -5.62 10.86
C GLY A 153 -6.48 -6.71 10.64
N THR A 154 -7.38 -6.84 11.62
CA THR A 154 -8.30 -8.00 11.72
C THR A 154 -9.46 -7.98 10.73
N SER A 155 -9.67 -6.87 10.02
CA SER A 155 -10.75 -6.73 9.03
C SER A 155 -10.34 -7.08 7.61
N CYS A 156 -9.06 -7.34 7.37
CA CYS A 156 -8.54 -7.67 6.05
C CYS A 156 -8.87 -9.12 5.70
N ASP A 157 -9.91 -9.33 4.89
CA ASP A 157 -10.28 -10.63 4.34
C ASP A 157 -10.26 -10.57 2.80
N PRO A 158 -9.32 -11.25 2.13
CA PRO A 158 -9.26 -11.27 0.66
C PRO A 158 -10.48 -11.94 0.01
N ALA A 159 -11.27 -12.73 0.75
CA ALA A 159 -12.47 -13.38 0.22
C ALA A 159 -13.71 -12.47 0.23
N SER A 160 -13.82 -11.53 1.17
CA SER A 160 -15.03 -10.72 1.35
C SER A 160 -14.81 -9.20 1.46
N GLN A 161 -13.60 -8.75 1.83
CA GLN A 161 -13.25 -7.36 2.15
C GLN A 161 -12.18 -6.79 1.20
N LEU A 162 -12.30 -7.11 -0.08
CA LEU A 162 -11.43 -6.61 -1.15
C LEU A 162 -11.29 -5.08 -1.20
N GLN A 163 -12.33 -4.35 -0.77
CA GLN A 163 -12.32 -2.89 -0.70
C GLN A 163 -11.30 -2.32 0.30
N MET A 164 -10.87 -3.11 1.28
CA MET A 164 -9.88 -2.69 2.27
C MET A 164 -8.44 -2.73 1.73
N PHE A 165 -8.21 -3.44 0.62
CA PHE A 165 -6.92 -3.49 -0.06
C PHE A 165 -6.76 -2.29 -0.99
N ASN A 166 -6.61 -1.12 -0.38
CA ASN A 166 -6.58 0.18 -1.03
C ASN A 166 -5.23 0.90 -0.91
N VAL A 167 -4.25 0.30 -0.22
CA VAL A 167 -2.90 0.84 -0.05
C VAL A 167 -1.98 0.21 -1.07
N TYR A 168 -1.28 1.04 -1.83
CA TYR A 168 -0.33 0.55 -2.83
C TYR A 168 0.97 0.07 -2.18
N GLY A 169 1.27 -1.23 -2.33
CA GLY A 169 2.47 -1.87 -1.80
C GLY A 169 3.66 -1.85 -2.77
N GLY A 170 3.41 -2.03 -4.06
CA GLY A 170 4.45 -2.07 -5.09
C GLY A 170 4.00 -2.77 -6.37
N GLN A 171 4.91 -2.89 -7.34
CA GLN A 171 4.63 -3.56 -8.61
C GLN A 171 5.19 -4.98 -8.62
N LEU A 172 4.42 -5.92 -9.17
CA LEU A 172 4.85 -7.29 -9.40
C LEU A 172 4.96 -7.53 -10.90
N THR A 173 6.17 -7.81 -11.37
CA THR A 173 6.44 -8.13 -12.77
C THR A 173 6.83 -9.60 -12.88
N ILE A 174 6.06 -10.37 -13.65
CA ILE A 174 6.35 -11.77 -13.92
C ILE A 174 6.80 -11.90 -15.36
N THR A 175 8.01 -12.38 -15.55
CA THR A 175 8.59 -12.70 -16.85
C THR A 175 8.08 -14.05 -17.32
N GLY A 176 7.48 -14.09 -18.50
CA GLY A 176 6.89 -15.31 -19.05
C GLY A 176 5.86 -15.03 -20.15
N PRO A 177 5.28 -16.07 -20.76
CA PRO A 177 4.18 -15.92 -21.70
C PRO A 177 2.99 -15.30 -21.00
N LYS A 178 2.31 -14.35 -21.65
CA LYS A 178 1.08 -13.76 -21.14
C LYS A 178 -0.06 -14.78 -21.25
N ARG A 179 -1.08 -14.60 -20.42
CA ARG A 179 -2.35 -15.33 -20.53
C ARG A 179 -3.00 -15.00 -21.89
N ASN A 180 -3.30 -16.05 -22.67
CA ASN A 180 -4.07 -15.96 -23.92
C ASN A 180 -5.57 -15.91 -23.64
#